data_AF-A0A948ZCX6-F1
#
_entry.id   AF-A0A948ZCX6-F1
#
_cell.length_a   1.000
_cell.length_b   1.000
_cell.length_c   1.000
_cell.angle_alpha   90.00
_cell.angle_beta   90.00
_cell.angle_gamma   90.00
#
_symmetry.space_group_name_H-M   'P 1'
#
loop_
_entity.id
_entity.type
_entity.pdbx_description
1 polymer ?
#
loop_
_entity_poly.entity_id
_entity_poly.type
_entity_poly.pdbx_seq_one_letter_code
_entity_poly.pdbx_strand_id
1 'polypeptide(L)'
;MLKFFKRPKSPVILFIASSLAIFILFVFVFFITKISPPLASGGADIRGKYYLNENYSEGDLLITKVPRLKDMLAGPIISDLDPGMGNKEAPVTIVIFSDYQCGFCQKQEQTLKNLLNQYGDKIRLIWKDYPESDENSISFLAAVAGRCAQEQ
;
A
#
# COMPACT_ATOMS: atom_id res chain seq x y z
N MET A 1 -37.79 65.70 0.25
CA MET A 1 -36.70 66.06 -0.69
C MET A 1 -35.39 65.46 -0.16
N LEU A 2 -34.81 64.50 -0.88
CA LEU A 2 -33.55 63.83 -0.52
C LEU A 2 -32.33 64.69 -0.89
N LYS A 3 -31.38 64.79 0.05
CA LYS A 3 -30.04 65.39 -0.02
C LYS A 3 -29.30 64.79 1.20
N PHE A 4 -28.09 64.24 1.23
CA PHE A 4 -26.86 64.38 0.46
C PHE A 4 -25.95 63.18 0.83
N PHE A 5 -25.64 62.26 -0.09
CA PHE A 5 -24.53 61.32 0.11
C PHE A 5 -23.23 62.05 -0.30
N LYS A 6 -22.37 62.36 0.68
CA LYS A 6 -21.14 63.14 0.48
C LYS A 6 -20.12 62.29 -0.29
N ARG A 7 -19.84 62.62 -1.56
CA ARG A 7 -18.81 61.94 -2.38
C ARG A 7 -17.41 62.16 -1.77
N PRO A 8 -16.56 61.13 -1.63
CA PRO A 8 -15.20 61.30 -1.11
C PRO A 8 -14.35 62.15 -2.06
N LYS A 9 -13.74 63.21 -1.51
CA LYS A 9 -12.88 64.15 -2.22
C LYS A 9 -11.43 63.66 -2.24
N SER A 10 -11.13 62.72 -3.14
CA SER A 10 -9.93 62.70 -3.98
C SER A 10 -9.87 61.32 -4.65
N PRO A 11 -9.52 61.25 -5.95
CA PRO A 11 -9.40 59.97 -6.63
C PRO A 11 -8.35 59.07 -5.95
N VAL A 12 -7.34 59.66 -5.32
CA VAL A 12 -6.24 58.96 -4.64
C VAL A 12 -6.71 58.08 -3.48
N ILE A 13 -7.64 58.56 -2.64
CA ILE A 13 -8.14 57.75 -1.51
C ILE A 13 -8.94 56.55 -2.03
N LEU A 14 -9.68 56.72 -3.13
CA LEU A 14 -10.40 55.62 -3.77
C LEU A 14 -9.44 54.56 -4.35
N PHE A 15 -8.34 55.00 -4.97
CA PHE A 15 -7.29 54.11 -5.48
C PHE A 15 -6.59 53.34 -4.37
N ILE A 16 -6.23 54.01 -3.27
CA ILE A 16 -5.56 53.35 -2.13
C ILE A 16 -6.51 52.33 -1.48
N ALA A 17 -7.77 52.69 -1.25
CA ALA A 17 -8.76 51.77 -0.68
C ALA A 17 -9.01 50.55 -1.58
N SER A 18 -9.11 50.76 -2.90
CA SER A 18 -9.27 49.66 -3.87
C SER A 18 -8.05 48.75 -3.90
N SER A 19 -6.83 49.31 -3.87
CA SER A 19 -5.60 48.52 -3.89
C SER A 19 -5.44 47.67 -2.62
N LEU A 20 -5.75 48.25 -1.45
CA LEU A 20 -5.69 47.53 -0.17
C LEU A 20 -6.71 46.37 -0.13
N ALA A 21 -7.92 46.60 -0.65
CA ALA A 21 -8.95 45.57 -0.72
C ALA A 21 -8.55 44.38 -1.62
N ILE A 22 -7.96 44.66 -2.78
CA ILE A 22 -7.44 43.62 -3.69
C ILE A 22 -6.30 42.85 -3.04
N PHE A 23 -5.39 43.53 -2.34
CA PHE A 23 -4.28 42.87 -1.66
C PHE A 23 -4.76 41.94 -0.54
N ILE A 24 -5.72 42.38 0.28
CA ILE A 24 -6.32 41.56 1.34
C ILE A 24 -7.04 40.34 0.74
N LEU A 25 -7.79 40.53 -0.36
CA LEU A 25 -8.45 39.42 -1.07
C LEU A 25 -7.41 38.42 -1.60
N PHE A 26 -6.31 38.90 -2.18
CA PHE A 26 -5.26 38.06 -2.72
C PHE A 26 -4.53 37.27 -1.63
N VAL A 27 -4.23 37.90 -0.50
CA VAL A 27 -3.63 37.23 0.67
C VAL A 27 -4.59 36.19 1.25
N PHE A 28 -5.89 36.50 1.34
CA PHE A 28 -6.90 35.55 1.81
C PHE A 28 -7.02 34.34 0.87
N VAL A 29 -7.09 34.55 -0.46
CA VAL A 29 -7.10 33.45 -1.45
C VAL A 29 -5.80 32.65 -1.42
N PHE A 30 -4.65 33.30 -1.25
CA PHE A 30 -3.36 32.62 -1.11
C PHE A 30 -3.31 31.75 0.15
N PHE A 31 -3.79 32.25 1.29
CA PHE A 31 -3.90 31.48 2.52
C PHE A 31 -4.90 30.31 2.37
N ILE A 32 -6.06 30.52 1.74
CA ILE A 32 -7.02 29.44 1.48
C ILE A 32 -6.42 28.36 0.57
N THR A 33 -5.67 28.74 -0.47
CA THR A 33 -5.10 27.80 -1.45
C THR A 33 -3.76 27.17 -1.02
N LYS A 34 -3.04 27.77 -0.06
CA LYS A 34 -1.72 27.26 0.39
C LYS A 34 -1.69 26.73 1.82
N ILE A 35 -2.58 27.17 2.71
CA ILE A 35 -2.60 26.77 4.13
C ILE A 35 -3.70 25.76 4.43
N SER A 36 -4.70 25.64 3.57
CA SER A 36 -5.47 24.40 3.49
C SER A 36 -4.71 23.48 2.53
N PRO A 37 -3.99 22.44 2.98
CA PRO A 37 -3.75 21.33 2.08
C PRO A 37 -5.11 20.91 1.53
N PRO A 38 -5.21 20.45 0.27
CA PRO A 38 -6.43 19.78 -0.14
C PRO A 38 -6.70 18.71 0.92
N LEU A 39 -7.82 18.84 1.62
CA LEU A 39 -8.41 17.73 2.38
C LEU A 39 -9.00 16.74 1.37
N ALA A 40 -8.22 16.40 0.35
CA ALA A 40 -8.26 15.12 -0.27
C ALA A 40 -7.37 14.26 0.63
N SER A 41 -8.02 13.56 1.57
CA SER A 41 -7.59 12.22 1.93
C SER A 41 -7.68 11.32 0.68
N GLY A 42 -6.85 11.66 -0.30
CA GLY A 42 -6.49 10.89 -1.47
C GLY A 42 -5.03 10.52 -1.31
N GLY A 43 -4.64 10.04 -0.11
CA GLY A 43 -3.77 8.89 -0.15
C GLY A 43 -4.54 7.89 -0.99
N ALA A 44 -4.14 7.71 -2.25
CA ALA A 44 -4.62 6.60 -3.04
C ALA A 44 -4.54 5.41 -2.09
N ASP A 45 -5.69 4.82 -1.77
CA ASP A 45 -5.76 3.68 -0.89
C ASP A 45 -5.01 2.53 -1.58
N ILE A 46 -3.69 2.53 -1.43
CA ILE A 46 -2.78 1.55 -2.00
C ILE A 46 -2.97 0.21 -1.32
N ARG A 47 -3.73 0.15 -0.20
CA ARG A 47 -4.18 -1.11 0.38
C ARG A 47 -4.99 -1.87 -0.65
N GLY A 48 -5.90 -1.23 -1.39
CA GLY A 48 -6.68 -1.87 -2.46
C GLY A 48 -5.91 -2.20 -3.73
N LYS A 49 -4.68 -1.69 -3.89
CA LYS A 49 -3.91 -1.82 -5.14
C LYS A 49 -2.88 -2.94 -5.12
N TYR A 50 -2.33 -3.26 -3.95
CA TYR A 50 -1.22 -4.20 -3.84
C TYR A 50 -1.50 -5.39 -2.93
N TYR A 51 -2.42 -5.27 -1.98
CA TYR A 51 -2.76 -6.39 -1.10
C TYR A 51 -4.28 -6.63 -1.07
N LEU A 52 -5.13 -5.66 -0.78
CA LEU A 52 -6.58 -5.86 -0.62
C LEU A 52 -7.40 -5.54 -1.89
N ASN A 53 -7.02 -6.04 -3.07
CA ASN A 53 -7.83 -5.80 -4.27
C ASN A 53 -9.07 -6.71 -4.24
N GLU A 54 -10.25 -6.12 -4.03
CA GLU A 54 -11.54 -6.83 -4.03
C GLU A 54 -11.95 -7.33 -5.44
N ASN A 55 -11.28 -6.86 -6.49
CA ASN A 55 -11.50 -7.24 -7.89
C ASN A 55 -10.37 -8.14 -8.43
N TYR A 56 -9.80 -9.01 -7.58
CA TYR A 56 -8.79 -9.97 -8.04
C TYR A 56 -9.44 -11.03 -8.94
N SER A 57 -9.20 -10.90 -10.24
CA SER A 57 -9.56 -11.89 -11.26
C SER A 57 -8.85 -13.21 -10.93
N GLU A 58 -9.62 -14.28 -10.97
CA GLU A 58 -9.34 -15.66 -10.55
C GLU A 58 -8.14 -16.36 -11.24
N GLY A 59 -7.29 -15.63 -11.97
CA GLY A 59 -6.34 -16.19 -12.94
C GLY A 59 -4.88 -15.76 -12.82
N ASP A 60 -4.47 -15.00 -11.80
CA ASP A 60 -3.04 -14.73 -11.59
C ASP A 60 -2.47 -15.75 -10.58
N LEU A 61 -1.83 -16.77 -11.16
CA LEU A 61 -1.34 -17.97 -10.48
C LEU A 61 -0.09 -17.71 -9.62
N LEU A 62 0.41 -16.48 -9.58
CA LEU A 62 1.73 -16.15 -9.05
C LEU A 62 1.70 -15.19 -7.85
N ILE A 63 0.54 -14.62 -7.50
CA ILE A 63 0.40 -13.74 -6.34
C ILE A 63 -0.47 -14.40 -5.27
N THR A 64 0.04 -14.42 -4.05
CA THR A 64 -0.67 -14.91 -2.88
C THR A 64 -2.06 -14.28 -2.79
N LYS A 65 -3.12 -15.08 -2.92
CA LYS A 65 -4.51 -14.63 -2.75
C LYS A 65 -4.64 -13.89 -1.42
N VAL A 66 -4.92 -12.60 -1.49
CA VAL A 66 -4.96 -11.81 -0.27
C VAL A 66 -6.30 -12.04 0.43
N PRO A 67 -6.28 -12.43 1.72
CA PRO A 67 -7.51 -12.70 2.44
C PRO A 67 -8.33 -11.42 2.57
N ARG A 68 -9.65 -11.53 2.40
CA ARG A 68 -10.56 -10.45 2.80
C ARG A 68 -10.43 -10.26 4.30
N LEU A 69 -10.69 -9.05 4.81
CA LEU A 69 -10.55 -8.74 6.24
C LEU A 69 -11.30 -9.73 7.16
N LYS A 70 -12.46 -10.23 6.73
CA LYS A 70 -13.21 -11.27 7.44
C LYS A 70 -12.50 -12.63 7.48
N ASP A 71 -11.73 -12.95 6.45
CA ASP A 71 -10.95 -14.17 6.30
C ASP A 71 -9.62 -14.07 7.09
N MET A 72 -9.09 -12.85 7.29
CA MET A 72 -7.91 -12.61 8.14
C MET A 72 -8.13 -12.99 9.62
N LEU A 73 -9.38 -13.01 10.10
CA LEU A 73 -9.71 -13.48 11.45
C LEU A 73 -9.55 -15.00 11.61
N ALA A 74 -9.49 -15.74 10.49
CA ALA A 74 -9.36 -17.20 10.46
C ALA A 74 -7.94 -17.69 10.13
N GLY A 75 -7.01 -16.80 9.79
CA GLY A 75 -5.62 -17.12 9.44
C GLY A 75 -5.30 -17.01 7.94
N PRO A 76 -4.08 -17.37 7.54
CA PRO A 76 -3.65 -17.31 6.13
C PRO A 76 -4.38 -18.34 5.27
N ILE A 77 -4.67 -17.98 4.01
CA ILE A 77 -5.27 -18.90 3.02
C ILE A 77 -4.17 -19.82 2.49
N ILE A 78 -4.32 -21.13 2.72
CA ILE A 78 -3.41 -22.18 2.25
C ILE A 78 -4.14 -23.01 1.19
N SER A 79 -3.48 -23.27 0.07
CA SER A 79 -3.96 -24.10 -1.03
C SER A 79 -2.93 -25.18 -1.37
N ASP A 80 -3.35 -26.21 -2.10
CA ASP A 80 -2.45 -27.28 -2.56
C ASP A 80 -1.43 -26.81 -3.61
N LEU A 81 -1.63 -25.63 -4.20
CA LEU A 81 -0.72 -25.00 -5.16
C LEU A 81 0.39 -24.19 -4.47
N ASP A 82 0.33 -24.02 -3.14
CA ASP A 82 1.38 -23.31 -2.42
C ASP A 82 2.63 -24.18 -2.25
N PRO A 83 3.85 -23.67 -2.55
CA PRO A 83 5.08 -24.37 -2.27
C PRO A 83 5.16 -24.71 -0.79
N GLY A 84 5.22 -26.01 -0.52
CA GLY A 84 5.20 -26.55 0.83
C GLY A 84 6.34 -27.53 1.04
N MET A 85 6.91 -27.51 2.24
CA MET A 85 7.92 -28.46 2.69
C MET A 85 7.50 -29.08 4.02
N GLY A 86 7.95 -30.32 4.26
CA GLY A 86 7.62 -31.07 5.47
C GLY A 86 6.32 -31.87 5.36
N ASN A 87 5.90 -32.45 6.48
CA ASN A 87 4.72 -33.32 6.54
C ASN A 87 3.43 -32.51 6.35
N LYS A 88 2.55 -32.94 5.43
CA LYS A 88 1.25 -32.28 5.21
C LYS A 88 0.34 -32.30 6.45
N GLU A 89 0.49 -33.33 7.29
CA GLU A 89 -0.25 -33.57 8.53
C GLU A 89 0.48 -33.06 9.78
N ALA A 90 1.52 -32.23 9.60
CA ALA A 90 2.27 -31.68 10.72
C ALA A 90 1.33 -30.90 11.67
N PRO A 91 1.46 -31.07 13.01
CA PRO A 91 0.64 -30.36 13.98
C PRO A 91 0.88 -28.85 13.99
N VAL A 92 1.99 -28.38 13.42
CA VAL A 92 2.31 -26.95 13.29
C VAL A 92 2.58 -26.63 11.82
N THR A 93 1.87 -25.63 11.30
CA THR A 93 2.14 -25.05 9.97
C THR A 93 2.66 -23.63 10.12
N ILE A 94 3.83 -23.36 9.54
CA ILE A 94 4.43 -22.04 9.43
C ILE A 94 4.15 -21.53 8.01
N VAL A 95 3.42 -20.42 7.89
CA VAL A 95 3.24 -19.72 6.61
C VAL A 95 4.18 -18.53 6.57
N ILE A 96 5.12 -18.53 5.64
CA ILE A 96 6.08 -17.44 5.46
C ILE A 96 5.72 -16.61 4.23
N PHE A 97 5.69 -15.29 4.42
CA PHE A 97 5.65 -14.31 3.35
C PHE A 97 7.07 -13.78 3.15
N SER A 98 7.62 -13.94 1.95
CA SER A 98 9.03 -13.61 1.69
C SER A 98 9.23 -13.00 0.31
N ASP A 99 10.28 -12.19 0.21
CA ASP A 99 10.75 -11.54 -1.00
C ASP A 99 12.20 -11.96 -1.26
N TYR A 100 12.52 -12.32 -2.49
CA TYR A 100 13.86 -12.74 -2.92
C TYR A 100 14.91 -11.61 -2.90
N GLN A 101 14.50 -10.34 -2.95
CA GLN A 101 15.38 -9.17 -2.80
C GLN A 101 15.57 -8.74 -1.34
N CYS A 102 14.76 -9.25 -0.41
CA CYS A 102 14.78 -8.83 0.99
C CYS A 102 15.96 -9.46 1.77
N GLY A 103 16.94 -8.64 2.14
CA GLY A 103 18.13 -9.11 2.88
C GLY A 103 17.84 -9.68 4.27
N PHE A 104 16.76 -9.27 4.94
CA PHE A 104 16.33 -9.91 6.20
C PHE A 104 15.70 -11.29 5.95
N CYS A 105 14.94 -11.42 4.87
CA CYS A 105 14.28 -12.65 4.46
C CYS A 105 15.33 -13.72 4.10
N GLN A 106 16.43 -13.32 3.43
CA GLN A 106 17.59 -14.18 3.22
C GLN A 106 18.20 -14.70 4.53
N LYS A 107 18.35 -13.84 5.54
CA LYS A 107 18.87 -14.26 6.86
C LYS A 107 17.90 -15.20 7.59
N GLN A 108 16.61 -14.95 7.45
CA GLN A 108 15.55 -15.78 8.04
C GLN A 108 15.56 -17.22 7.49
N GLU A 109 15.98 -17.42 6.24
CA GLU A 109 16.05 -18.76 5.62
C GLU A 109 16.88 -19.74 6.46
N GLN A 110 17.98 -19.29 7.07
CA GLN A 110 18.79 -20.12 7.95
C GLN A 110 18.02 -20.55 9.21
N THR A 111 17.22 -19.66 9.78
CA THR A 111 16.37 -19.99 10.93
C THR A 111 15.31 -21.03 10.55
N LEU A 112 14.68 -20.90 9.37
CA LEU A 112 13.72 -21.89 8.89
C LEU A 112 14.36 -23.26 8.66
N LYS A 113 15.55 -23.30 8.05
CA LYS A 113 16.32 -24.55 7.87
C LYS A 113 16.61 -25.20 9.21
N ASN A 114 17.03 -24.42 10.20
CA ASN A 114 17.29 -24.94 11.55
C ASN A 114 16.02 -25.49 12.20
N LEU A 115 14.87 -24.82 12.05
CA LEU A 115 13.59 -25.29 12.57
C LEU A 115 13.16 -26.62 11.91
N LEU A 116 13.24 -26.70 10.57
CA LEU A 116 12.91 -27.92 9.84
C LEU A 116 13.83 -29.08 10.25
N ASN A 117 15.12 -28.83 10.42
CA ASN A 117 16.07 -29.84 10.88
C ASN A 117 15.81 -30.28 12.33
N GLN A 118 15.47 -29.35 13.23
CA GLN A 118 15.27 -29.64 14.64
C GLN A 118 13.94 -30.36 14.93
N TYR A 119 12.87 -29.99 14.22
CA TYR A 119 11.53 -30.47 14.50
C TYR A 119 11.00 -31.48 13.49
N GLY A 120 11.66 -31.65 12.34
CA GLY A 120 11.36 -32.65 11.33
C GLY A 120 9.89 -32.65 10.92
N ASP A 121 9.25 -33.81 10.98
CA ASP A 121 7.85 -34.03 10.57
C ASP A 121 6.80 -33.32 11.43
N LYS A 122 7.22 -32.61 12.49
CA LYS A 122 6.31 -31.83 13.33
C LYS A 122 5.98 -30.46 12.75
N ILE A 123 6.70 -30.01 11.72
CA ILE A 123 6.51 -28.70 11.09
C ILE A 123 6.26 -28.87 9.59
N ARG A 124 5.23 -28.18 9.11
CA ARG A 124 5.01 -27.88 7.70
C ARG A 124 5.37 -26.43 7.45
N LEU A 125 6.19 -26.16 6.44
CA LEU A 125 6.47 -24.81 5.97
C LEU A 125 5.70 -24.57 4.68
N ILE A 126 4.98 -23.45 4.59
CA ILE A 126 4.28 -22.97 3.39
C ILE A 126 4.88 -21.63 2.98
N TRP A 127 5.30 -21.52 1.72
CA TRP A 127 5.87 -20.29 1.15
C TRP A 127 4.83 -19.46 0.41
N LYS A 128 4.84 -18.16 0.67
CA LYS A 128 4.03 -17.13 0.02
C LYS A 128 4.96 -16.04 -0.51
N ASP A 129 4.87 -15.73 -1.79
CA ASP A 129 5.65 -14.64 -2.36
C ASP A 129 5.03 -13.30 -1.94
N TYR A 130 5.90 -12.37 -1.57
CA TYR A 130 5.56 -11.01 -1.18
C TYR A 130 6.51 -10.02 -1.87
N PRO A 131 6.55 -9.98 -3.20
CA PRO A 131 7.49 -9.13 -3.91
C PRO A 131 7.09 -7.65 -3.86
N GLU A 132 7.98 -6.80 -4.35
CA GLU A 132 7.65 -5.44 -4.74
C GLU A 132 6.55 -5.43 -5.80
N SER A 133 5.76 -4.36 -5.81
CA SER A 133 4.60 -4.27 -6.67
C SER A 133 4.87 -3.95 -8.14
N ASP A 134 6.10 -3.53 -8.47
CA ASP A 134 6.49 -3.28 -9.85
C ASP A 134 6.82 -4.62 -10.52
N GLU A 135 6.07 -4.97 -11.56
CA GLU A 135 6.23 -6.21 -12.33
C GLU A 135 7.61 -6.31 -13.01
N ASN A 136 8.27 -5.18 -13.23
CA ASN A 136 9.62 -5.14 -13.78
C ASN A 136 10.71 -5.20 -12.70
N SER A 137 10.35 -5.17 -11.42
CA SER A 137 11.30 -5.28 -10.33
C SER A 137 11.96 -6.66 -10.34
N ILE A 138 13.20 -6.72 -9.88
CA ILE A 138 13.90 -8.00 -9.71
C ILE A 138 13.16 -8.88 -8.67
N SER A 139 12.53 -8.26 -7.68
CA SER A 139 11.73 -8.92 -6.66
C SER A 139 10.57 -9.71 -7.27
N PHE A 140 9.77 -9.04 -8.10
CA PHE A 140 8.63 -9.66 -8.78
C PHE A 140 9.08 -10.75 -9.76
N LEU A 141 10.07 -10.45 -10.61
CA LEU A 141 10.57 -11.41 -11.60
C LEU A 141 11.18 -12.65 -10.93
N ALA A 142 11.83 -12.49 -9.77
CA ALA A 142 12.34 -13.62 -8.99
C ALA A 142 11.23 -14.48 -8.40
N ALA A 143 10.14 -13.87 -7.91
CA ALA A 143 8.97 -14.60 -7.45
C ALA A 143 8.33 -15.44 -8.57
N VAL A 144 8.15 -14.84 -9.76
CA VAL A 144 7.68 -15.54 -10.97
C VAL A 144 8.59 -16.72 -11.31
N ALA A 145 9.91 -16.50 -11.34
CA ALA A 145 10.88 -17.56 -11.62
C ALA A 145 10.83 -18.70 -10.58
N GLY A 146 10.66 -18.36 -9.30
CA GLY A 146 10.50 -19.34 -8.21
C GLY A 146 9.28 -20.24 -8.40
N ARG A 147 8.16 -19.66 -8.84
CA ARG A 147 6.94 -20.41 -9.17
C ARG A 147 7.12 -21.30 -10.40
N CYS A 148 7.73 -20.79 -11.47
CA CYS A 148 8.08 -21.61 -12.64
C CYS A 148 9.01 -22.78 -12.28
N ALA A 149 9.91 -22.61 -11.30
CA ALA A 149 10.77 -23.70 -10.82
C ALA A 149 9.99 -24.75 -10.01
N GLN A 150 8.95 -24.35 -9.29
CA GLN A 150 8.08 -25.24 -8.52
C GLN A 150 7.17 -26.12 -9.40
N GLU A 151 6.95 -25.73 -10.65
CA GLU A 151 6.16 -26.50 -11.63
C GLU A 151 6.99 -27.52 -12.44
N GLN A 152 8.31 -27.61 -12.22
CA GLN A 152 9.20 -28.59 -12.88
C GLN A 152 9.18 -29.96 -12.19
#